data_AF-A0A2S8NPR4-F1
#
_entry.id   AF-A0A2S8NPR4-F1
#
_cell.length_a   1.000
_cell.length_b   1.000
_cell.length_c   1.000
_cell.angle_alpha   90.00
_cell.angle_beta   90.00
_cell.angle_gamma   90.00
#
_symmetry.space_group_name_H-M   'P 1'
#
loop_
_entity.id
_entity.type
_entity.pdbx_description
1 polymer ?
#
loop_
_entity_poly.entity_id
_entity_poly.type
_entity_poly.pdbx_seq_one_letter_code
_entity_poly.pdbx_strand_id
1 'polypeptide(L)' 'MKTLHEMIKDLTEIDVEQDKISDYLEEEVLYLLGVDLSYADLRWVNLTNANLDKVKITKKQLEQLTVTVIEEDE' A
#
# COMPACT_ATOMS: atom_id res chain seq x y z
N MET A 1 -5.36 -14.54 3.87
CA MET A 1 -5.29 -13.27 3.12
C MET A 1 -4.02 -12.60 3.56
N LYS A 2 -3.21 -12.12 2.62
CA LYS A 2 -1.96 -11.44 2.97
C LYS A 2 -2.31 -10.06 3.52
N THR A 3 -1.73 -9.69 4.64
CA THR A 3 -1.86 -8.36 5.24
C THR A 3 -0.81 -7.43 4.65
N LEU A 4 -1.04 -6.12 4.76
CA LEU A 4 -0.04 -5.14 4.36
C LEU A 4 1.26 -5.27 5.16
N HIS A 5 1.17 -5.63 6.45
CA HIS A 5 2.32 -5.96 7.28
C HIS A 5 3.21 -7.04 6.65
N GLU A 6 2.61 -8.18 6.27
CA GLU A 6 3.32 -9.27 5.61
C GLU A 6 3.91 -8.83 4.26
N MET A 7 3.26 -7.93 3.54
CA MET A 7 3.81 -7.39 2.29
C MET A 7 5.01 -6.48 2.50
N ILE A 8 4.94 -5.57 3.48
CA ILE A 8 6.07 -4.69 3.82
C ILE A 8 7.26 -5.55 4.21
N LYS A 9 7.06 -6.52 5.11
CA LYS A 9 8.10 -7.47 5.51
C LYS A 9 8.69 -8.24 4.34
N ASP A 10 7.88 -8.75 3.42
CA ASP A 10 8.37 -9.52 2.28
C ASP A 10 9.11 -8.67 1.23
N LEU A 11 8.76 -7.38 1.11
CA LEU A 11 9.33 -6.47 0.10
C LEU A 11 10.54 -5.69 0.59
N THR A 12 10.58 -5.34 1.88
CA THR A 12 11.61 -4.47 2.46
C THR A 12 12.47 -5.20 3.48
N GLU A 13 12.12 -6.44 3.86
CA GLU A 13 12.69 -7.19 4.99
C GLU A 13 12.48 -6.52 6.37
N ILE A 14 11.68 -5.45 6.42
CA ILE A 14 11.39 -4.70 7.64
C ILE A 14 10.10 -5.20 8.27
N ASP A 15 10.19 -5.61 9.53
CA ASP A 15 9.05 -5.97 10.36
C ASP A 15 8.49 -4.71 11.06
N VAL A 16 7.34 -4.21 10.59
CA VAL A 16 6.71 -2.97 11.08
C VAL A 16 5.47 -3.31 11.90
N GLU A 17 5.37 -2.84 13.14
CA GLU A 17 4.18 -3.05 13.98
C GLU A 17 2.90 -2.51 13.29
N GLN A 18 1.78 -3.21 13.44
CA GLN A 18 0.59 -2.94 12.62
C GLN A 18 0.02 -1.52 12.81
N ASP A 19 0.10 -0.98 14.02
CA ASP A 19 -0.26 0.40 14.37
C ASP A 19 0.75 1.43 13.87
N LYS A 20 1.96 1.00 13.49
CA LYS A 20 3.05 1.84 12.94
C LYS A 20 3.16 1.84 11.43
N ILE A 21 2.34 1.06 10.74
CA ILE A 21 2.35 1.03 9.27
C ILE A 21 2.02 2.40 8.67
N SER A 22 1.11 3.18 9.25
CA SER A 22 0.81 4.53 8.75
C SER A 22 2.04 5.44 8.85
N ASP A 23 2.66 5.50 10.04
CA ASP A 23 3.89 6.28 10.27
C ASP A 23 5.00 5.85 9.30
N TYR A 24 5.18 4.54 9.10
CA TYR A 24 6.17 4.01 8.16
C TYR A 24 5.93 4.45 6.71
N LEU A 25 4.68 4.44 6.25
CA LEU A 25 4.33 4.83 4.87
C LEU A 25 4.32 6.34 4.64
N GLU A 26 4.31 7.14 5.71
CA GLU A 26 4.52 8.58 5.65
C GLU A 26 5.99 8.93 5.44
N GLU A 27 6.91 8.14 6.01
CA GLU A 27 8.36 8.36 5.89
C GLU A 27 8.99 7.61 4.70
N GLU A 28 8.45 6.45 4.32
CA GLU A 28 9.03 5.56 3.31
C GLU A 28 8.11 5.33 2.10
N VAL A 29 8.72 5.32 0.91
CA VAL A 29 8.01 5.01 -0.34
C VAL A 29 7.95 3.49 -0.52
N LEU A 30 6.75 2.92 -0.45
CA LEU A 30 6.53 1.50 -0.71
C LEU A 30 6.40 1.24 -2.22
N TYR A 31 7.29 0.42 -2.78
CA TYR A 31 7.26 0.03 -4.20
C TYR A 31 6.40 -1.22 -4.42
N LEU A 32 5.20 -1.05 -4.98
CA LEU A 32 4.23 -2.13 -5.26
C LEU A 32 4.05 -2.42 -6.74
N LEU A 33 4.99 -2.02 -7.60
CA LEU A 33 4.92 -2.16 -9.06
C LEU A 33 4.52 -3.59 -9.48
N GLY A 34 3.34 -3.71 -10.10
CA GLY A 34 2.84 -4.99 -10.64
C GLY A 34 2.41 -6.03 -9.60
N VAL A 35 2.31 -5.67 -8.31
CA VAL A 35 1.88 -6.58 -7.24
C VAL A 35 0.38 -6.87 -7.35
N ASP A 36 -0.01 -8.13 -7.12
CA ASP A 36 -1.42 -8.53 -7.04
C ASP A 36 -1.94 -8.40 -5.60
N LEU A 37 -2.77 -7.39 -5.37
CA LEU A 37 -3.39 -7.09 -4.07
C LEU A 37 -4.86 -7.51 -4.02
N SER A 38 -5.38 -8.23 -5.01
CA SER A 38 -6.82 -8.56 -5.10
C SER A 38 -7.34 -9.37 -3.90
N TYR A 39 -6.45 -10.04 -3.16
CA TYR A 39 -6.75 -10.80 -1.94
C TYR A 39 -6.14 -10.20 -0.66
N ALA A 40 -5.58 -8.99 -0.74
CA ALA A 40 -4.98 -8.31 0.39
C ALA A 40 -6.03 -7.54 1.21
N ASP A 41 -5.85 -7.52 2.53
CA ASP A 41 -6.65 -6.65 3.40
C ASP A 41 -6.03 -5.24 3.41
N LEU A 42 -6.68 -4.32 2.68
CA LEU A 42 -6.24 -2.92 2.53
C LEU A 42 -7.13 -1.93 3.30
N ARG A 43 -7.97 -2.42 4.22
CA ARG A 43 -8.89 -1.55 4.98
C ARG A 43 -8.09 -0.61 5.88
N TRP A 44 -8.41 0.68 5.82
CA TRP A 44 -7.79 1.74 6.64
C TRP A 44 -6.30 1.96 6.41
N VAL A 45 -5.80 1.57 5.24
CA VAL A 45 -4.40 1.79 4.86
C VAL A 45 -4.24 3.12 4.12
N ASN A 46 -3.21 3.88 4.49
CA ASN A 46 -2.74 5.03 3.72
C ASN A 46 -1.62 4.61 2.75
N LEU A 47 -1.89 4.58 1.44
CA LEU A 47 -0.89 4.29 0.39
C LEU A 47 -0.53 5.54 -0.44
N THR A 48 -0.71 6.74 0.12
CA THR A 48 -0.57 8.00 -0.64
C THR A 48 0.80 8.16 -1.33
N ASN A 49 1.87 7.70 -0.69
CA ASN A 49 3.24 7.78 -1.24
C ASN A 49 3.71 6.49 -1.93
N ALA A 50 2.87 5.46 -2.00
CA ALA A 50 3.27 4.18 -2.58
C ALA A 50 3.26 4.24 -4.12
N ASN A 51 4.23 3.59 -4.75
CA ASN A 51 4.18 3.39 -6.20
C ASN A 51 3.21 2.25 -6.51
N LEU A 52 2.01 2.62 -7.00
CA LEU A 52 0.94 1.69 -7.36
C LEU A 52 0.86 1.38 -8.86
N ASP A 53 1.91 1.67 -9.64
CA ASP A 53 1.89 1.39 -11.08
C ASP A 53 1.61 -0.10 -11.35
N LYS A 54 0.67 -0.37 -12.26
CA LYS A 54 0.22 -1.72 -12.66
C LYS A 54 -0.25 -2.62 -11.51
N VAL A 55 -0.54 -2.08 -10.33
CA VAL A 55 -1.10 -2.86 -9.20
C VAL A 55 -2.47 -3.42 -9.57
N LYS A 56 -2.72 -4.68 -9.21
CA LYS A 56 -4.06 -5.27 -9.33
C LYS A 56 -4.81 -5.16 -8.01
N ILE A 57 -5.89 -4.39 -8.03
CA ILE A 57 -6.87 -4.28 -6.93
C ILE A 57 -8.28 -4.52 -7.45
N THR A 58 -9.18 -4.91 -6.55
CA THR A 58 -10.61 -5.03 -6.85
C THR A 58 -11.30 -3.66 -6.76
N LYS A 59 -12.43 -3.51 -7.45
CA LYS A 59 -13.25 -2.28 -7.38
C LYS A 59 -13.66 -1.91 -5.96
N LYS A 60 -14.00 -2.91 -5.13
CA LYS A 60 -14.35 -2.71 -3.72
C LYS A 60 -13.17 -2.18 -2.91
N GLN A 61 -11.95 -2.67 -3.17
CA GLN A 61 -10.75 -2.15 -2.50
C GLN A 61 -10.48 -0.70 -2.93
N LEU A 62 -10.66 -0.37 -4.20
CA LEU A 62 -10.50 1.01 -4.68
C LEU A 62 -11.44 1.99 -3.95
N GLU A 63 -12.70 1.61 -3.72
CA GLU A 63 -13.67 2.43 -2.97
C GLU A 63 -13.30 2.62 -1.49
N GLN A 64 -12.43 1.78 -0.93
CA GLN A 64 -11.97 1.82 0.46
C GLN A 64 -10.56 2.43 0.59
N LEU A 65 -9.81 2.50 -0.50
CA LEU A 65 -8.43 2.93 -0.51
C LEU A 65 -8.39 4.46 -0.39
N THR A 66 -7.70 4.97 0.63
CA THR A 66 -7.33 6.38 0.67
C THR A 66 -6.06 6.55 -0.14
N VAL A 67 -6.23 6.91 -1.41
CA VAL A 67 -5.16 7.32 -2.32
C VAL A 67 -5.37 8.79 -2.63
N THR A 68 -4.49 9.64 -2.11
CA THR A 68 -4.37 11.00 -2.64
C THR A 68 -3.54 10.88 -3.90
N VAL A 69 -4.16 11.07 -5.07
CA VAL A 69 -3.40 11.21 -6.31
C VAL A 69 -2.55 12.46 -6.14
N ILE A 70 -1.24 12.28 -6.02
CA ILE A 70 -0.31 13.39 -6.19
C ILE A 70 -0.29 13.62 -7.70
N GLU A 71 -1.08 14.59 -8.18
CA GLU A 71 -0.93 15.07 -9.55
C GLU A 71 0.48 15.66 -9.61
N GLU A 72 1.42 14.95 -10.25
CA GLU A 72 2.64 15.61 -10.72
C GLU A 72 2.17 16.57 -11.82
N ASP A 73 1.99 17.83 -11.47
CA ASP A 73 1.88 18.93 -12.45
C ASP A 73 3.13 18.87 -13.33
N GLU A 74 2.99 18.47 -14.59
CA GLU A 74 4.04 18.52 -15.63
C GLU A 74 4.56 19.95 -15.87
#